data_AF-A0A9J6GCC3-F1
#
_entry.id   AF-A0A9J6GCC3-F1
#
_cell.length_a   1.000
_cell.length_b   1.000
_cell.length_c   1.000
_cell.angle_alpha   90.00
_cell.angle_beta   90.00
_cell.angle_gamma   90.00
#
_symmetry.space_group_name_H-M   'P 1'
#
loop_
_entity.id
_entity.type
_entity.pdbx_description
1 polymer ?
#
loop_
_entity_poly.entity_id
_entity_poly.type
_entity_poly.pdbx_seq_one_letter_code
_entity_poly.pdbx_strand_id
1 'polypeptide(L)'
;MLPKKAKSSAVKRLNELNMKNLAKAVKKSDGLELEVFFAAKTHKVNCPLRAIVTEDGSWKKILGGFLQRQLNLLKPHDPFETRSSTDVITALQKGLHGATSAMSIDIEDLFYSVPHDERFCAIRELIDKTGVVKFQNECGVNVEAFLELVALYLSTTVVKF
;
A
#
# COMPACT_ATOMS: atom_id res chain seq x y z
N MET A 1 -1.01 20.12 -2.80
CA MET A 1 -2.31 20.26 -3.52
C MET A 1 -3.42 20.42 -2.48
N LEU A 2 -4.42 21.29 -2.67
CA LEU A 2 -5.54 21.41 -1.71
C LEU A 2 -6.35 20.08 -1.64
N PRO A 3 -6.75 19.61 -0.44
CA PRO A 3 -7.44 18.31 -0.28
C PRO A 3 -8.72 18.16 -1.14
N LYS A 4 -9.51 19.23 -1.24
CA LYS A 4 -10.70 19.26 -2.12
C LYS A 4 -10.33 19.08 -3.59
N LYS A 5 -9.26 19.75 -4.05
CA LYS A 5 -8.78 19.66 -5.43
C LYS A 5 -8.25 18.26 -5.74
N ALA A 6 -7.53 17.64 -4.79
CA ALA A 6 -7.08 16.25 -4.88
C ALA A 6 -8.24 15.28 -5.10
N LYS A 7 -9.29 15.37 -4.26
CA LYS A 7 -10.49 14.55 -4.41
C LYS A 7 -11.19 14.80 -5.74
N SER A 8 -11.36 16.06 -6.15
CA SER A 8 -11.98 16.40 -7.44
C SER A 8 -11.20 15.84 -8.62
N SER A 9 -9.87 15.93 -8.61
CA SER A 9 -9.02 15.32 -9.64
C SER A 9 -9.16 13.80 -9.67
N ALA A 10 -9.24 13.14 -8.51
CA ALA A 10 -9.45 11.71 -8.44
C ALA A 10 -10.82 11.28 -8.99
N VAL A 11 -11.89 11.98 -8.62
CA VAL A 11 -13.23 11.74 -9.18
C VAL A 11 -13.24 11.94 -10.70
N LYS A 12 -12.58 12.99 -11.21
CA LYS A 12 -12.45 13.23 -12.65
C LYS A 12 -11.76 12.05 -13.34
N ARG A 13 -10.58 11.65 -12.85
CA ARG A 13 -9.81 10.55 -13.46
C ARG A 13 -10.59 9.24 -13.46
N LEU A 14 -11.25 8.89 -12.35
CA LEU A 14 -12.07 7.68 -12.27
C LEU A 14 -13.24 7.69 -13.28
N ASN A 15 -13.84 8.85 -13.55
CA ASN A 15 -14.88 8.95 -14.58
C ASN A 15 -14.31 8.79 -16.00
N GLU A 16 -13.15 9.37 -16.28
CA GLU A 16 -12.45 9.19 -17.58
C GLU A 16 -12.10 7.72 -17.84
N LEU A 17 -11.79 6.97 -16.78
CA LEU A 17 -11.54 5.53 -16.83
C LEU A 17 -12.82 4.67 -16.79
N ASN A 18 -14.01 5.27 -16.92
CA ASN A 18 -15.31 4.60 -16.83
C ASN A 18 -15.60 3.86 -15.50
N MET A 19 -14.86 4.16 -14.43
CA MET A 19 -15.02 3.57 -13.09
C MET A 19 -16.12 4.27 -12.26
N LYS A 20 -17.32 4.39 -12.84
CA LYS A 20 -18.42 5.22 -12.31
C LYS A 20 -18.81 4.90 -10.86
N ASN A 21 -18.82 3.62 -10.49
CA ASN A 21 -19.17 3.19 -9.13
C ASN A 21 -18.13 3.66 -8.11
N LEU A 22 -16.84 3.51 -8.45
CA LEU A 22 -15.74 3.96 -7.59
C LEU A 22 -15.72 5.49 -7.49
N ALA A 23 -15.92 6.19 -8.61
CA ALA A 23 -16.02 7.64 -8.65
C ALA A 23 -17.16 8.17 -7.76
N LYS A 24 -18.33 7.52 -7.82
CA LYS A 24 -19.50 7.86 -6.97
C LYS A 24 -19.20 7.64 -5.48
N ALA A 25 -18.55 6.54 -5.13
CA ALA A 25 -18.17 6.23 -3.75
C ALA A 25 -17.16 7.26 -3.21
N VAL A 26 -16.09 7.54 -3.97
CA VAL A 26 -15.10 8.58 -3.65
C VAL A 26 -15.78 9.94 -3.48
N LYS A 27 -16.66 10.34 -4.41
CA LYS A 27 -17.37 11.62 -4.34
C LYS A 27 -18.22 11.74 -3.07
N LYS A 28 -18.90 10.67 -2.65
CA LYS A 28 -19.79 10.64 -1.48
C LYS A 28 -19.05 10.69 -0.14
N SER A 29 -17.79 10.27 -0.07
CA SER A 29 -17.02 10.31 1.19
C SER A 29 -16.76 11.74 1.65
N ASP A 30 -17.02 12.06 2.92
CA ASP A 30 -16.86 13.43 3.43
C ASP A 30 -15.41 13.77 3.83
N GLY A 31 -14.65 12.79 4.31
CA GLY A 31 -13.27 12.98 4.74
C GLY A 31 -12.33 13.26 3.57
N LEU A 32 -11.55 14.34 3.67
CA LEU A 32 -10.65 14.80 2.61
C LEU A 32 -9.18 14.44 2.85
N GLU A 33 -8.82 14.27 4.11
CA GLU A 33 -7.46 14.15 4.62
C GLU A 33 -7.34 12.90 5.49
N LEU A 34 -6.10 12.48 5.74
CA LEU A 34 -5.77 11.41 6.67
C LEU A 34 -5.65 12.00 8.08
N GLU A 35 -6.12 11.25 9.08
CA GLU A 35 -6.04 11.68 10.47
C GLU A 35 -4.82 11.07 11.16
N VAL A 36 -4.21 11.83 12.08
CA VAL A 36 -3.11 11.37 12.92
C VAL A 36 -3.62 11.16 14.34
N PHE A 37 -3.28 10.03 14.92
CA PHE A 37 -3.43 9.79 16.35
C PHE A 37 -2.17 9.17 16.92
N PHE A 38 -2.01 9.24 18.24
CA PHE A 38 -0.82 8.74 18.92
C PHE A 38 -1.13 7.52 19.77
N ALA A 39 -0.27 6.50 19.70
CA ALA A 39 -0.34 5.32 20.55
C ALA A 39 0.98 5.10 21.28
N ALA A 40 0.92 4.77 22.58
CA ALA A 40 2.11 4.49 23.38
C ALA A 40 2.74 3.14 23.00
N LYS A 41 4.06 3.11 22.83
CA LYS A 41 4.83 1.86 22.71
C LYS A 41 5.07 1.26 24.10
N THR A 42 4.06 0.57 24.63
CA THR A 42 4.04 0.01 26.02
C THR A 42 5.15 -1.00 26.32
N HIS A 43 5.80 -1.55 25.30
CA HIS A 43 6.91 -2.51 25.43
C HIS A 43 8.29 -1.85 25.58
N LYS A 44 8.38 -0.51 25.68
CA LYS A 44 9.63 0.24 25.86
C LYS A 44 9.60 0.97 27.20
N VAL A 45 10.74 1.04 27.89
CA VAL A 45 10.88 1.58 29.27
C VAL A 45 10.25 2.98 29.44
N ASN A 46 10.29 3.83 28.40
CA ASN A 46 9.76 5.19 28.43
C ASN A 46 8.40 5.36 27.74
N CYS A 47 7.74 4.28 27.33
CA CYS A 47 6.45 4.29 26.63
C CYS A 47 6.29 5.38 25.55
N PRO A 48 7.27 5.56 24.64
CA PRO A 48 7.25 6.67 23.68
C PRO A 48 6.01 6.59 22.78
N LEU A 49 5.48 7.76 22.40
CA LEU A 49 4.35 7.83 21.49
C LEU A 49 4.79 7.50 20.06
N ARG A 50 3.96 6.73 19.35
CA ARG A 50 4.03 6.50 17.91
C ARG A 50 2.87 7.24 17.25
N ALA A 51 3.17 8.11 16.29
CA ALA A 51 2.18 8.64 15.38
C ALA A 51 1.66 7.52 14.46
N ILE A 52 0.34 7.41 14.34
CA ILE A 52 -0.35 6.49 13.45
C ILE A 52 -1.23 7.35 12.54
N VAL A 53 -1.06 7.15 11.23
CA VAL A 53 -1.88 7.80 10.20
C VAL A 53 -2.97 6.81 9.80
N THR A 54 -4.23 7.25 9.83
CA THR A 54 -5.38 6.44 9.39
C THR A 54 -6.07 7.07 8.18
N GLU A 55 -6.55 6.20 7.29
CA GLU A 55 -7.41 6.58 6.18
C GLU A 55 -8.90 6.51 6.52
N ASP A 56 -9.23 6.07 7.72
CA ASP A 56 -10.62 5.94 8.14
C ASP A 56 -11.37 7.27 8.00
N GLY A 57 -12.58 7.20 7.43
CA GLY A 57 -13.39 8.37 7.10
C GLY A 57 -13.00 9.11 5.82
N SER A 58 -11.77 8.93 5.31
CA SER A 58 -11.29 9.61 4.10
C SER A 58 -11.70 8.90 2.80
N TRP A 59 -11.76 9.66 1.71
CA TRP A 59 -11.98 9.11 0.38
C TRP A 59 -10.82 8.20 -0.09
N LYS A 60 -9.63 8.35 0.53
CA LYS A 60 -8.45 7.53 0.26
C LYS A 60 -8.69 6.08 0.62
N LYS A 61 -9.39 5.78 1.71
CA LYS A 61 -9.76 4.40 2.08
C LYS A 61 -10.53 3.68 0.97
N ILE A 62 -11.40 4.41 0.25
CA ILE A 62 -12.19 3.85 -0.85
C ILE A 62 -11.30 3.52 -2.05
N LEU A 63 -10.43 4.46 -2.46
CA LEU A 63 -9.51 4.24 -3.57
C LEU A 63 -8.44 3.20 -3.21
N GLY A 64 -7.84 3.32 -2.03
CA GLY A 64 -6.87 2.38 -1.46
C GLY A 64 -7.43 0.97 -1.36
N GLY A 65 -8.68 0.80 -0.92
CA GLY A 65 -9.35 -0.49 -0.92
C GLY A 65 -9.59 -1.08 -2.31
N PHE A 66 -9.78 -0.24 -3.34
CA PHE A 66 -9.75 -0.73 -4.72
C PHE A 66 -8.34 -1.17 -5.13
N LEU A 67 -7.34 -0.32 -4.94
CA LEU A 67 -5.95 -0.60 -5.32
C LEU A 67 -5.41 -1.85 -4.62
N GLN A 68 -5.63 -1.98 -3.31
CA GLN A 68 -5.22 -3.12 -2.51
C GLN A 68 -5.82 -4.42 -3.03
N ARG A 69 -7.11 -4.43 -3.40
CA ARG A 69 -7.74 -5.63 -3.98
C ARG A 69 -7.07 -6.07 -5.27
N GLN A 70 -6.66 -5.12 -6.12
CA GLN A 70 -5.97 -5.42 -7.37
C GLN A 70 -4.51 -5.85 -7.12
N LEU A 71 -3.81 -5.19 -6.20
CA LEU A 71 -2.46 -5.58 -5.80
C LEU A 71 -2.42 -6.97 -5.16
N ASN A 72 -3.47 -7.38 -4.44
CA ASN A 72 -3.58 -8.72 -3.86
C ASN A 72 -3.72 -9.84 -4.91
N LEU A 73 -4.06 -9.51 -6.16
CA LEU A 73 -4.01 -10.47 -7.27
C LEU A 73 -2.57 -10.77 -7.70
N LEU A 74 -1.66 -9.84 -7.44
CA LEU A 74 -0.25 -9.95 -7.75
C LEU A 74 0.43 -10.73 -6.62
N LYS A 75 0.76 -11.99 -6.88
CA LYS A 75 1.45 -12.83 -5.91
C LYS A 75 2.94 -12.84 -6.23
N PRO A 76 3.78 -12.09 -5.49
CA PRO A 76 5.21 -12.28 -5.59
C PRO A 76 5.53 -13.72 -5.13
N HIS A 77 6.40 -14.39 -5.88
CA HIS A 77 6.99 -15.63 -5.41
C HIS A 77 8.18 -15.27 -4.51
N ASP A 78 7.97 -15.31 -3.20
CA ASP A 78 9.02 -15.13 -2.21
C ASP A 78 9.29 -16.48 -1.50
N PRO A 79 10.41 -17.16 -1.82
CA PRO A 79 10.75 -18.44 -1.20
C PRO A 79 11.11 -18.29 0.28
N PHE A 80 11.25 -17.06 0.80
CA PHE A 80 11.54 -16.74 2.18
C PHE A 80 10.35 -16.12 2.92
N GLU A 81 9.16 -16.11 2.30
CA GLU A 81 7.94 -15.62 2.94
C GLU A 81 7.67 -16.43 4.23
N THR A 82 7.53 -15.72 5.36
CA THR A 82 7.18 -16.33 6.65
C THR A 82 5.84 -15.80 7.10
N ARG A 83 4.95 -16.69 7.59
CA ARG A 83 3.60 -16.30 8.03
C ARG A 83 3.58 -15.80 9.46
N SER A 84 4.54 -16.22 10.26
CA SER A 84 4.69 -15.83 11.65
C SER A 84 6.15 -15.77 12.07
N SER A 85 6.46 -14.84 12.96
CA SER A 85 7.76 -14.80 13.66
C SER A 85 8.07 -16.11 14.40
N THR A 86 7.04 -16.86 14.82
CA THR A 86 7.20 -18.18 15.45
C THR A 86 7.86 -19.20 14.53
N ASP A 87 7.61 -19.13 13.21
CA ASP A 87 8.20 -20.04 12.24
C ASP A 87 9.72 -19.81 12.15
N VAL A 88 10.12 -18.54 12.13
CA VAL A 88 11.53 -18.12 12.16
C VAL A 88 12.19 -18.56 13.46
N ILE A 89 11.56 -18.29 14.61
CA ILE A 89 12.08 -18.72 15.92
C ILE A 89 12.26 -20.24 15.95
N THR A 90 11.28 -21.00 15.46
CA THR A 90 11.33 -22.46 15.42
C THR A 90 12.46 -22.96 14.52
N ALA A 91 12.66 -22.33 13.35
CA ALA A 91 13.76 -22.67 12.44
C ALA A 91 15.13 -22.39 13.08
N LEU A 92 15.28 -21.25 13.77
CA LEU A 92 16.50 -20.89 14.48
C LEU A 92 16.78 -21.85 15.65
N GLN A 93 15.75 -22.25 16.42
CA GLN A 93 15.88 -23.20 17.53
C GLN A 93 16.25 -24.61 17.08
N LYS A 94 15.74 -25.06 15.92
CA LYS A 94 16.10 -26.37 15.33
C LYS A 94 17.53 -26.42 14.79
N GLY A 95 18.17 -25.25 14.63
CA GLY A 95 19.46 -25.11 13.98
C GLY A 95 19.31 -25.05 12.46
N LEU A 96 20.00 -24.09 11.84
CA LEU A 96 20.06 -23.94 10.39
C LEU A 96 21.31 -24.68 9.88
N HIS A 97 21.11 -25.73 9.08
CA HIS A 97 22.21 -26.57 8.61
C HIS A 97 23.23 -25.74 7.82
N GLY A 98 24.51 -25.83 8.21
CA GLY A 98 25.60 -25.10 7.56
C GLY A 98 25.72 -23.61 7.93
N ALA A 99 24.79 -23.06 8.71
CA ALA A 99 24.88 -21.68 9.19
C ALA A 99 25.77 -21.59 10.44
N THR A 100 26.84 -20.81 10.36
CA THR A 100 27.78 -20.57 11.49
C THR A 100 27.73 -19.13 12.01
N SER A 101 27.03 -18.25 11.31
CA SER A 101 26.87 -16.84 11.65
C SER A 101 25.49 -16.34 11.26
N ALA A 102 25.08 -15.21 11.82
CA ALA A 102 23.83 -14.55 11.50
C ALA A 102 24.06 -13.04 11.41
N MET A 103 23.27 -12.39 10.56
CA MET A 103 23.19 -10.93 10.48
C MET A 103 21.72 -10.51 10.60
N SER A 104 21.51 -9.35 11.22
CA SER A 104 20.22 -8.69 11.26
C SER A 104 20.34 -7.37 10.52
N ILE A 105 19.42 -7.12 9.60
CA ILE A 105 19.33 -5.88 8.85
C ILE A 105 18.07 -5.18 9.32
N ASP A 106 18.25 -4.00 9.91
CA ASP A 106 17.12 -3.13 10.25
C ASP A 106 16.86 -2.18 9.09
N ILE A 107 15.60 -2.07 8.66
CA ILE A 107 15.19 -1.15 7.61
C ILE A 107 14.59 0.08 8.28
N GLU A 108 15.38 1.16 8.31
CA GLU A 108 14.91 2.45 8.78
C GLU A 108 13.96 3.08 7.76
N ASP A 109 12.90 3.71 8.26
CA ASP A 109 12.00 4.55 7.46
C ASP A 109 11.43 3.91 6.19
N LEU A 110 11.11 2.60 6.23
CA LEU A 110 10.60 1.84 5.08
C LEU A 110 9.51 2.60 4.30
N PHE A 111 8.54 3.20 4.98
CA PHE A 111 7.43 3.89 4.31
C PHE A 111 7.81 5.24 3.69
N TYR A 112 8.93 5.85 4.10
CA TYR A 112 9.39 7.15 3.60
C TYR A 112 10.49 7.00 2.54
N SER A 113 11.23 5.89 2.57
CA SER A 113 12.42 5.69 1.75
C SER A 113 12.19 4.86 0.50
N VAL A 114 11.00 4.27 0.30
CA VAL A 114 10.73 3.42 -0.88
C VAL A 114 10.63 4.27 -2.16
N PRO A 115 11.57 4.11 -3.11
CA PRO A 115 11.56 4.86 -4.35
C PRO A 115 10.27 4.62 -5.16
N HIS A 116 9.71 5.68 -5.74
CA HIS A 116 8.44 5.58 -6.44
C HIS A 116 8.58 4.89 -7.81
N ASP A 117 9.61 5.21 -8.59
CA ASP A 117 9.77 4.70 -9.95
C ASP A 117 10.02 3.19 -9.95
N GLU A 118 10.92 2.72 -9.09
CA GLU A 118 11.26 1.31 -8.88
C GLU A 118 10.04 0.51 -8.39
N ARG A 119 9.18 1.14 -7.58
CA ARG A 119 7.92 0.54 -7.14
C ARG A 119 6.96 0.33 -8.31
N PHE A 120 6.82 1.30 -9.21
CA PHE A 120 5.98 1.13 -10.40
C PHE A 120 6.54 0.07 -11.36
N CYS A 121 7.87 -0.01 -11.50
CA CYS A 121 8.53 -1.10 -12.23
C CYS A 121 8.20 -2.46 -11.62
N ALA A 122 8.35 -2.61 -10.30
CA ALA A 122 8.05 -3.87 -9.61
C ALA A 122 6.57 -4.29 -9.76
N ILE A 123 5.62 -3.35 -9.67
CA ILE A 123 4.19 -3.63 -9.90
C ILE A 123 3.97 -4.12 -11.34
N ARG A 124 4.57 -3.46 -12.33
CA ARG A 124 4.45 -3.84 -13.74
C ARG A 124 5.00 -5.24 -13.99
N GLU A 125 6.20 -5.53 -13.50
CA GLU A 125 6.81 -6.86 -13.61
C GLU A 125 5.93 -7.96 -12.99
N LEU A 126 5.29 -7.67 -11.85
CA LEU A 126 4.37 -8.61 -11.22
C LEU A 126 3.07 -8.80 -12.02
N ILE A 127 2.55 -7.75 -12.65
CA ILE A 127 1.41 -7.85 -13.57
C ILE A 127 1.79 -8.72 -14.78
N ASP A 128 2.97 -8.50 -15.36
CA ASP A 128 3.46 -9.28 -16.50
C ASP A 128 3.60 -10.77 -16.14
N LYS A 129 4.19 -11.08 -14.97
CA LYS A 129 4.30 -12.45 -14.44
C LYS A 129 2.95 -13.09 -14.13
N THR A 130 1.98 -12.31 -13.64
CA THR A 130 0.61 -12.79 -13.34
C THR A 130 -0.23 -12.99 -14.60
N GLY A 131 0.12 -12.28 -15.68
CA GLY A 131 -0.58 -12.26 -16.95
C GLY A 131 -1.42 -10.99 -17.12
N VAL A 132 -0.98 -10.12 -18.04
CA VAL A 132 -1.58 -8.80 -18.30
C VAL A 132 -3.08 -8.88 -18.58
N VAL A 133 -3.51 -9.77 -19.47
CA VAL A 133 -4.92 -9.90 -19.86
C VAL A 133 -5.79 -10.29 -18.66
N LYS A 134 -5.31 -11.24 -17.85
CA LYS A 134 -6.02 -11.68 -16.65
C LYS A 134 -6.16 -10.53 -15.66
N PHE A 135 -5.07 -9.81 -15.40
CA PHE A 135 -5.09 -8.64 -14.51
C PHE A 135 -6.06 -7.56 -15.01
N GLN A 136 -6.02 -7.21 -16.30
CA GLN A 136 -6.89 -6.17 -16.87
C GLN A 136 -8.37 -6.53 -16.79
N ASN A 137 -8.70 -7.81 -17.04
CA ASN A 137 -10.08 -8.29 -16.94
C ASN A 137 -10.65 -8.16 -15.51
N GLU A 138 -9.83 -8.43 -14.49
CA GLU A 138 -10.22 -8.28 -13.07
C GLU A 138 -10.19 -6.81 -12.60
N CYS A 139 -9.21 -6.03 -13.08
CA CYS A 139 -9.01 -4.65 -12.70
C CYS A 139 -10.06 -3.71 -13.33
N GLY A 140 -10.52 -4.05 -14.55
CA GLY A 140 -11.43 -3.24 -15.35
C GLY A 140 -10.78 -2.03 -16.04
N VAL A 141 -9.45 -1.91 -15.96
CA VAL A 141 -8.65 -0.88 -16.64
C VAL A 141 -7.35 -1.48 -17.15
N ASN A 142 -6.70 -0.80 -18.11
CA ASN A 142 -5.37 -1.21 -18.59
C ASN A 142 -4.26 -0.93 -17.54
N VAL A 143 -3.06 -1.45 -17.79
CA VAL A 143 -1.94 -1.35 -16.84
C VAL A 143 -1.52 0.09 -16.58
N GLU A 144 -1.42 0.92 -17.62
CA GLU A 144 -1.06 2.34 -17.47
C GLU A 144 -2.07 3.08 -16.58
N ALA A 145 -3.36 2.91 -16.86
CA ALA A 145 -4.42 3.50 -16.07
C ALA A 145 -4.39 3.04 -14.62
N PHE A 146 -4.07 1.77 -14.35
CA PHE A 146 -3.90 1.28 -12.99
C PHE A 146 -2.72 1.94 -12.28
N LEU A 147 -1.55 2.00 -12.92
CA LEU A 147 -0.35 2.62 -12.34
C LEU A 147 -0.54 4.12 -12.11
N GLU A 148 -1.25 4.81 -12.99
CA GLU A 148 -1.66 6.20 -12.79
C GLU A 148 -2.58 6.36 -11.59
N LEU A 149 -3.50 5.42 -11.32
CA LEU A 149 -4.34 5.47 -10.11
C LEU A 149 -3.51 5.26 -8.85
N VAL A 150 -2.49 4.40 -8.88
CA VAL A 150 -1.52 4.25 -7.79
C VAL A 150 -0.72 5.56 -7.60
N ALA A 151 -0.23 6.16 -8.68
CA ALA A 151 0.50 7.44 -8.62
C ALA A 151 -0.37 8.59 -8.11
N LEU A 152 -1.62 8.66 -8.56
CA LEU A 152 -2.62 9.59 -8.05
C LEU A 152 -2.85 9.36 -6.55
N TYR A 153 -3.00 8.11 -6.12
CA TYR A 153 -3.17 7.78 -4.71
C TYR A 153 -1.95 8.17 -3.87
N LEU A 154 -0.72 8.00 -4.34
CA LEU A 154 0.47 8.41 -3.58
C LEU A 154 0.64 9.95 -3.56
N SER A 155 0.47 10.61 -4.70
CA SER A 155 0.72 12.05 -4.86
C SER A 155 -0.33 12.97 -4.22
N THR A 156 -1.51 12.43 -3.90
CA THR A 156 -2.62 13.21 -3.31
C THR A 156 -2.87 12.89 -1.84
N THR A 157 -1.93 12.20 -1.19
CA THR A 157 -1.98 11.91 0.25
C THR A 157 -1.72 13.20 1.01
N VAL A 158 -2.70 13.61 1.83
CA VAL A 158 -2.61 14.78 2.71
C VAL A 158 -2.94 14.34 4.12
N VAL A 159 -2.05 14.65 5.06
CA VAL A 159 -2.18 14.32 6.47
C VAL A 159 -2.59 15.58 7.23
N LYS A 160 -3.64 15.47 8.04
CA LYS A 160 -4.10 16.53 8.94
C LYS A 160 -3.32 16.43 10.25
N PHE A 161 -2.62 17.51 10.59
CA PHE A 161 -1.91 17.68 11.87
C PHE A 161 -2.72 18.56 12.83
#